data_AF-A0A2T2TH20-F1
#
_entry.id   AF-A0A2T2TH20-F1
#
_cell.length_a   1.000
_cell.length_b   1.000
_cell.length_c   1.000
_cell.angle_alpha   90.00
_cell.angle_beta   90.00
_cell.angle_gamma   90.00
#
_symmetry.space_group_name_H-M   'P 1'
#
loop_
_entity.id
_entity.type
_entity.pdbx_description
1 polymer ?
#
loop_
_entity_poly.entity_id
_entity_poly.type
_entity_poly.pdbx_seq_one_letter_code
_entity_poly.pdbx_strand_id
1 'polypeptide(L)'
;MRPWLLRAGAALLVLAIYLWAWRPARTALTRHAASPLLVAAAPPGATADAVQLVGRRVRVTPRAAPAASGAPLTFAAPAGVRFLLPGLFLAAAFPRRFLWGTLWGMHVAAGAAALLVLAGVVRWGVGAGLYDFWTATGRDLFSLLAPLWIGLRARQGRFLPPDEDGPPS
;
A
#
# COMPACT_ATOMS: atom_id res chain seq x y z
N MET A 1 -12.21 30.08 -11.36
CA MET A 1 -10.89 29.40 -11.54
C MET A 1 -10.93 28.51 -12.77
N ARG A 2 -9.91 28.55 -13.62
CA ARG A 2 -9.84 27.64 -14.78
C ARG A 2 -9.73 26.18 -14.28
N PRO A 3 -10.53 25.23 -14.81
CA PRO A 3 -10.61 23.87 -14.28
C PRO A 3 -9.28 23.10 -14.31
N TRP A 4 -8.35 23.46 -15.19
CA TRP A 4 -7.01 22.86 -15.22
C TRP A 4 -6.14 23.27 -14.02
N LEU A 5 -6.33 24.47 -13.44
CA LEU A 5 -5.60 24.91 -12.25
C LEU A 5 -5.97 24.06 -11.03
N LEU A 6 -7.26 23.71 -10.89
CA LEU A 6 -7.74 22.83 -9.82
C LEU A 6 -7.11 21.44 -9.93
N ARG A 7 -7.04 20.87 -11.16
CA ARG A 7 -6.42 19.56 -11.42
C ARG A 7 -4.92 19.57 -11.12
N ALA A 8 -4.22 20.59 -11.60
CA ALA A 8 -2.79 20.76 -11.34
C ALA A 8 -2.53 20.94 -9.83
N GLY A 9 -3.31 21.78 -9.15
CA GLY A 9 -3.23 21.98 -7.71
C GLY A 9 -3.46 20.69 -6.93
N ALA A 10 -4.49 19.90 -7.27
CA ALA A 10 -4.77 18.63 -6.61
C ALA A 10 -3.63 17.60 -6.82
N ALA A 11 -3.10 17.49 -8.04
CA ALA A 11 -1.99 16.60 -8.33
C ALA A 11 -0.71 17.03 -7.58
N LEU A 12 -0.39 18.32 -7.56
CA LEU A 12 0.74 18.87 -6.80
C LEU A 12 0.57 18.64 -5.30
N LEU A 13 -0.64 18.79 -4.77
CA LEU A 13 -0.93 18.52 -3.36
C LEU A 13 -0.68 17.05 -3.01
N VAL A 14 -1.16 16.11 -3.84
CA VAL A 14 -0.91 14.68 -3.64
C VAL A 14 0.60 14.37 -3.71
N LEU A 15 1.31 14.97 -4.67
CA LEU A 15 2.76 14.82 -4.79
C LEU A 15 3.48 15.34 -3.54
N ALA A 16 3.11 16.53 -3.06
CA ALA A 16 3.69 17.14 -1.87
C ALA A 16 3.45 16.28 -0.63
N ILE A 17 2.22 15.84 -0.39
CA ILE A 17 1.86 14.92 0.71
C ILE A 17 2.68 13.63 0.61
N TYR A 18 2.82 13.06 -0.59
CA TYR A 18 3.59 11.84 -0.80
C TYR A 18 5.08 12.03 -0.43
N LEU A 19 5.71 13.11 -0.90
CA LEU A 19 7.13 13.34 -0.69
C LEU A 19 7.46 13.72 0.76
N TRP A 20 6.65 14.59 1.36
CA TRP A 20 6.93 15.20 2.66
C TRP A 20 6.37 14.42 3.85
N ALA A 21 5.22 13.78 3.71
CA ALA A 21 4.61 13.03 4.81
C ALA A 21 4.75 11.52 4.61
N TRP A 22 4.34 11.01 3.44
CA TRP A 22 4.21 9.56 3.29
C TRP A 22 5.54 8.83 3.10
N ARG A 23 6.45 9.36 2.29
CA ARG A 23 7.78 8.76 2.07
C ARG A 23 8.59 8.60 3.38
N PRO A 24 8.69 9.61 4.27
CA PRO A 24 9.32 9.41 5.57
C PRO A 24 8.50 8.48 6.47
N ALA A 25 7.17 8.60 6.51
CA ALA A 25 6.31 7.70 7.28
C ALA A 25 6.50 6.23 6.90
N ARG A 26 6.61 5.89 5.61
CA ARG A 26 6.91 4.52 5.15
C ARG A 26 8.23 3.99 5.71
N THR A 27 9.24 4.85 5.77
CA THR A 27 10.54 4.49 6.33
C THR A 27 10.41 4.23 7.82
N ALA A 28 9.73 5.12 8.54
CA ALA A 28 9.46 4.97 9.96
C ALA A 28 8.64 3.72 10.27
N LEU A 29 7.56 3.46 9.53
CA LEU A 29 6.74 2.24 9.65
C LEU A 29 7.56 0.98 9.41
N THR A 30 8.45 0.98 8.42
CA THR A 30 9.29 -0.18 8.15
C THR A 30 10.27 -0.43 9.29
N ARG A 31 10.89 0.63 9.82
CA ARG A 31 11.92 0.55 10.87
C ARG A 31 11.35 0.30 12.26
N HIS A 32 10.27 0.97 12.63
CA HIS A 32 9.76 1.03 13.99
C HIS A 32 8.49 0.22 14.21
N ALA A 33 7.83 -0.27 13.15
CA ALA A 33 6.67 -1.15 13.28
C ALA A 33 6.91 -2.51 12.64
N ALA A 34 7.23 -2.57 11.35
CA ALA A 34 7.38 -3.85 10.64
C ALA A 34 8.59 -4.66 11.13
N SER A 35 9.77 -4.03 11.25
CA SER A 35 10.96 -4.74 11.72
C SER A 35 10.80 -5.30 13.14
N PRO A 36 10.35 -4.52 14.15
CA PRO A 36 10.15 -5.06 15.49
C PRO A 36 9.07 -6.15 15.54
N LEU A 37 7.99 -6.00 14.76
CA LEU A 37 6.94 -7.03 14.66
C LEU A 37 7.49 -8.35 14.10
N LEU A 38 8.29 -8.29 13.04
CA LEU A 38 8.89 -9.48 12.44
C LEU A 38 9.94 -10.12 13.36
N VAL A 39 10.72 -9.31 14.09
CA VAL A 39 11.65 -9.81 15.11
C VAL A 39 10.89 -10.48 16.26
N ALA A 40 9.79 -9.90 16.73
CA ALA A 40 8.95 -10.47 17.77
C ALA A 40 8.23 -11.76 17.32
N ALA A 41 7.95 -11.89 16.02
CA ALA A 41 7.40 -13.11 15.44
C ALA A 41 8.44 -14.23 15.30
N ALA A 42 9.74 -13.92 15.36
CA ALA A 42 10.79 -14.93 15.19
C ALA A 42 10.85 -15.90 16.39
N PRO A 43 11.04 -17.21 16.14
CA PRO A 43 11.26 -18.17 17.22
C PRO A 43 12.49 -17.80 18.06
N PRO A 44 12.52 -18.18 19.36
CA PRO A 44 13.70 -18.03 20.19
C PRO A 44 14.93 -18.67 19.51
N GLY A 45 16.02 -17.91 19.36
CA GLY A 45 17.26 -18.38 18.72
C GLY A 45 17.35 -18.21 17.20
N ALA A 46 16.33 -17.64 16.53
CA ALA A 46 16.32 -17.40 15.08
C ALA A 46 16.70 -15.95 14.67
N THR A 47 16.98 -15.05 15.62
CA THR A 47 16.69 -13.62 15.45
C THR A 47 17.67 -12.80 14.59
N ALA A 48 18.98 -13.09 14.58
CA ALA A 48 19.96 -12.21 13.93
C ALA A 48 20.09 -12.41 12.40
N ASP A 49 20.02 -13.65 11.92
CA ASP A 49 20.18 -13.95 10.49
C ASP A 49 18.85 -14.01 9.72
N ALA A 50 17.74 -14.26 10.43
CA ALA A 50 16.44 -14.46 9.80
C ALA A 50 15.72 -13.16 9.46
N VAL A 51 15.95 -12.06 10.20
CA VAL A 51 15.27 -10.77 9.99
C VAL A 51 16.28 -9.64 10.05
N GLN A 52 16.48 -8.94 8.93
CA GLN A 52 17.49 -7.88 8.82
C GLN A 52 16.90 -6.61 8.22
N LEU A 53 17.15 -5.46 8.84
CA LEU A 53 16.82 -4.17 8.26
C LEU A 53 17.90 -3.75 7.26
N VAL A 54 17.57 -3.76 5.96
CA VAL A 54 18.47 -3.34 4.88
C VAL A 54 17.96 -2.03 4.29
N GLY A 55 18.52 -0.92 4.76
CA GLY A 55 18.18 0.44 4.33
C GLY A 55 16.75 0.86 4.68
N ARG A 56 15.81 0.70 3.73
CA ARG A 56 14.37 1.02 3.87
C ARG A 56 13.48 -0.22 3.73
N ARG A 57 14.06 -1.42 3.80
CA ARG A 57 13.37 -2.69 3.64
C ARG A 57 13.74 -3.63 4.77
N VAL A 58 12.84 -4.53 5.14
CA VAL A 58 13.15 -5.67 6.00
C VAL A 58 13.37 -6.87 5.09
N ARG A 59 14.51 -7.52 5.24
CA ARG A 59 14.87 -8.79 4.59
C ARG A 59 14.56 -9.91 5.57
N VAL A 60 13.91 -10.95 5.06
CA VAL A 60 13.58 -12.17 5.80
C VAL A 60 14.20 -13.36 5.07
N THR A 61 14.98 -14.17 5.80
CA THR A 61 15.59 -15.40 5.29
C THR A 61 14.89 -16.59 5.95
N PRO A 62 13.95 -17.27 5.26
CA PRO A 62 13.21 -18.38 5.84
C PRO A 62 14.15 -19.58 6.06
N ARG A 63 14.14 -20.16 7.28
CA ARG A 63 15.01 -21.31 7.62
C ARG A 63 14.39 -22.66 7.27
N ALA A 64 13.05 -22.78 7.38
CA ALA A 64 12.33 -24.04 7.29
C ALA A 64 11.66 -24.29 5.92
N ALA A 65 11.38 -23.23 5.17
CA ALA A 65 10.75 -23.32 3.85
C ALA A 65 11.33 -22.21 2.97
N PRO A 66 12.33 -22.49 2.12
CA PRO A 66 12.88 -21.48 1.23
C PRO A 66 11.77 -20.87 0.37
N ALA A 67 11.90 -19.58 0.07
CA ALA A 67 11.03 -18.92 -0.88
C ALA A 67 11.01 -19.71 -2.21
N ALA A 68 9.93 -19.64 -2.98
CA ALA A 68 9.85 -20.35 -4.26
C ALA A 68 10.97 -19.93 -5.22
N SER A 69 11.47 -18.70 -5.04
CA SER A 69 12.59 -18.13 -5.77
C SER A 69 13.98 -18.49 -5.23
N GLY A 70 14.08 -19.15 -4.07
CA GLY A 70 15.34 -19.36 -3.34
C GLY A 70 15.98 -18.07 -2.77
N ALA A 71 15.39 -16.91 -3.05
CA ALA A 71 15.88 -15.61 -2.62
C ALA A 71 15.28 -15.21 -1.26
N PRO A 72 15.96 -14.37 -0.47
CA PRO A 72 15.38 -13.83 0.75
C PRO A 72 14.18 -12.93 0.44
N LEU A 73 13.11 -13.10 1.21
CA LEU A 73 11.90 -12.32 1.11
C LEU A 73 12.18 -10.88 1.55
N THR A 74 11.60 -9.89 0.87
CA THR A 74 11.78 -8.49 1.25
C THR A 74 10.45 -7.79 1.44
N PHE A 75 10.34 -7.04 2.53
CA PHE A 75 9.22 -6.19 2.86
C PHE A 75 9.62 -4.72 2.84
N ALA A 76 8.72 -3.90 2.31
CA ALA A 76 8.76 -2.45 2.48
C ALA A 76 7.34 -1.98 2.71
N ALA A 77 7.14 -0.99 3.58
CA ALA A 77 5.82 -0.42 3.81
C ALA A 77 5.11 -0.07 2.47
N PRO A 78 3.79 -0.26 2.36
CA PRO A 78 3.04 -0.16 1.10
C PRO A 78 2.98 1.26 0.53
N ALA A 79 2.28 1.42 -0.61
CA ALA A 79 2.06 2.69 -1.31
C ALA A 79 3.37 3.44 -1.64
N GLY A 80 4.28 2.78 -2.37
CA GLY A 80 5.52 3.41 -2.88
C GLY A 80 5.32 4.22 -4.16
N VAL A 81 6.39 4.45 -4.92
CA VAL A 81 6.32 5.27 -6.14
C VAL A 81 5.32 4.71 -7.15
N ARG A 82 5.17 3.38 -7.22
CA ARG A 82 4.15 2.72 -8.06
C ARG A 82 2.70 3.09 -7.70
N PHE A 83 2.42 3.51 -6.45
CA PHE A 83 1.12 4.04 -6.03
C PHE A 83 0.94 5.52 -6.41
N LEU A 84 2.04 6.27 -6.50
CA LEU A 84 1.98 7.70 -6.77
C LEU A 84 1.35 7.99 -8.13
N LEU A 85 1.73 7.25 -9.18
CA LEU A 85 1.18 7.43 -10.53
C LEU A 85 -0.35 7.29 -10.58
N PRO A 86 -0.97 6.17 -10.12
CA PRO A 86 -2.42 6.06 -10.11
C PRO A 86 -3.09 7.06 -9.14
N GLY A 87 -2.44 7.43 -8.03
CA GLY A 87 -2.92 8.49 -7.14
C GLY A 87 -2.99 9.86 -7.81
N LEU A 88 -1.93 10.24 -8.54
CA LEU A 88 -1.88 11.48 -9.33
C LEU A 88 -2.92 11.48 -10.44
N PHE A 89 -3.10 10.35 -11.13
CA PHE A 89 -4.15 10.18 -12.13
C PHE A 89 -5.54 10.44 -11.53
N LEU A 90 -5.86 9.83 -10.38
CA LEU A 90 -7.16 10.04 -9.72
C LEU A 90 -7.36 11.50 -9.28
N ALA A 91 -6.32 12.14 -8.74
CA ALA A 91 -6.36 13.54 -8.35
C ALA A 91 -6.59 14.48 -9.55
N ALA A 92 -5.97 14.19 -10.70
CA ALA A 92 -6.14 14.98 -11.91
C ALA A 92 -7.48 14.72 -12.63
N ALA A 93 -7.93 13.47 -12.70
CA ALA A 93 -9.17 13.08 -13.36
C ALA A 93 -10.42 13.47 -12.56
N PHE A 94 -10.35 13.37 -11.23
CA PHE A 94 -11.46 13.59 -10.31
C PHE A 94 -11.08 14.54 -9.16
N PRO A 95 -10.66 15.79 -9.44
CA PRO A 95 -10.07 16.69 -8.44
C PRO A 95 -11.04 17.11 -7.31
N ARG A 96 -12.35 16.98 -7.53
CA ARG A 96 -13.38 17.29 -6.51
C ARG A 96 -13.73 16.10 -5.63
N ARG A 97 -13.10 14.93 -5.85
CA ARG A 97 -13.36 13.70 -5.09
C ARG A 97 -12.07 13.17 -4.49
N PHE A 98 -12.11 12.82 -3.20
CA PHE A 98 -10.96 12.31 -2.45
C PHE A 98 -10.67 10.82 -2.74
N LEU A 99 -10.75 10.41 -4.02
CA LEU A 99 -10.64 9.01 -4.45
C LEU A 99 -9.24 8.43 -4.23
N TRP A 100 -8.22 9.30 -4.24
CA TRP A 100 -6.84 8.91 -3.96
C TRP A 100 -6.65 8.46 -2.51
N GLY A 101 -7.46 8.96 -1.57
CA GLY A 101 -7.47 8.51 -0.18
C GLY A 101 -7.97 7.07 -0.04
N THR A 102 -9.02 6.71 -0.78
CA THR A 102 -9.49 5.32 -0.86
C THR A 102 -8.41 4.42 -1.43
N LEU A 103 -7.79 4.80 -2.54
CA LEU A 103 -6.68 4.03 -3.14
C LEU A 103 -5.53 3.83 -2.15
N TRP A 104 -5.19 4.88 -1.40
CA TRP A 104 -4.15 4.85 -0.37
C TRP A 104 -4.51 3.89 0.74
N GLY A 105 -5.74 3.98 1.28
CA GLY A 105 -6.23 3.09 2.34
C GLY A 105 -6.20 1.62 1.91
N MET A 106 -6.64 1.31 0.70
CA MET A 106 -6.57 -0.06 0.18
C MET A 106 -5.11 -0.54 0.08
N HIS A 107 -4.16 0.29 -0.36
CA HIS A 107 -2.74 -0.08 -0.38
C HIS A 107 -2.17 -0.33 1.02
N VAL A 108 -2.55 0.51 2.00
CA VAL A 108 -2.13 0.33 3.39
C VAL A 108 -2.64 -1.00 3.94
N ALA A 109 -3.93 -1.31 3.74
CA ALA A 109 -4.52 -2.57 4.14
C ALA A 109 -3.83 -3.77 3.48
N ALA A 110 -3.56 -3.70 2.18
CA ALA A 110 -2.90 -4.77 1.45
C ALA A 110 -1.45 -4.99 1.92
N GLY A 111 -0.73 -3.91 2.26
CA GLY A 111 0.61 -4.02 2.86
C GLY A 111 0.59 -4.56 4.29
N ALA A 112 -0.44 -4.24 5.09
CA ALA A 112 -0.62 -4.82 6.40
C ALA A 112 -0.88 -6.33 6.31
N ALA A 113 -1.75 -6.76 5.38
CA ALA A 113 -1.99 -8.18 5.12
C ALA A 113 -0.70 -8.90 4.69
N ALA A 114 0.08 -8.31 3.78
CA ALA A 114 1.38 -8.86 3.38
C ALA A 114 2.36 -8.98 4.55
N LEU A 115 2.38 -7.98 5.46
CA LEU A 115 3.21 -8.03 6.66
C LEU A 115 2.78 -9.16 7.61
N LEU A 116 1.49 -9.37 7.81
CA LEU A 116 0.97 -10.47 8.62
C LEU A 116 1.32 -11.84 8.02
N VAL A 117 1.18 -11.99 6.71
CA VAL A 117 1.61 -13.21 6.00
C VAL A 117 3.11 -13.44 6.23
N LEU A 118 3.93 -12.41 6.07
CA LEU A 118 5.38 -12.51 6.30
C LEU A 118 5.73 -12.82 7.77
N ALA A 119 4.98 -12.28 8.73
CA ALA A 119 5.13 -12.66 10.14
C ALA A 119 4.79 -14.14 10.35
N GLY A 120 3.78 -14.67 9.65
CA GLY A 120 3.48 -16.10 9.63
C GLY A 120 4.62 -16.94 9.04
N VAL A 121 5.27 -16.47 7.97
CA VAL A 121 6.48 -17.11 7.40
C VAL A 121 7.59 -17.17 8.45
N VAL A 122 7.82 -16.06 9.15
CA VAL A 122 8.86 -15.98 10.18
C VAL A 122 8.55 -16.89 11.38
N ARG A 123 7.30 -16.90 11.86
CA ARG A 123 6.91 -17.63 13.08
C ARG A 123 6.77 -19.13 12.88
N TRP A 124 6.19 -19.54 11.76
CA TRP A 124 5.74 -20.92 11.51
C TRP A 124 6.31 -21.52 10.22
N GLY A 125 7.03 -20.76 9.40
CA GLY A 125 7.55 -21.24 8.11
C GLY A 125 6.50 -21.43 7.02
N VAL A 126 5.27 -20.93 7.22
CA VAL A 126 4.15 -21.09 6.26
C VAL A 126 3.83 -19.77 5.55
N GLY A 127 3.36 -19.87 4.31
CA GLY A 127 2.92 -18.70 3.53
C GLY A 127 4.00 -18.02 2.68
N ALA A 128 5.20 -18.60 2.56
CA ALA A 128 6.28 -18.03 1.74
C ALA A 128 5.86 -17.89 0.27
N GLY A 129 5.23 -18.94 -0.29
CA GLY A 129 4.68 -18.91 -1.65
C GLY A 129 3.56 -17.88 -1.84
N LEU A 130 2.70 -17.68 -0.83
CA LEU A 130 1.66 -16.65 -0.88
C LEU A 130 2.27 -15.24 -0.88
N TYR A 131 3.30 -15.02 -0.06
CA TYR A 131 4.03 -13.75 -0.04
C TYR A 131 4.79 -13.48 -1.35
N ASP A 132 5.44 -14.50 -1.91
CA ASP A 132 6.09 -14.44 -3.22
C ASP A 132 5.09 -14.08 -4.31
N PHE A 133 3.97 -14.80 -4.39
CA PHE A 133 2.89 -14.52 -5.34
C PHE A 133 2.35 -13.09 -5.18
N TRP A 134 2.10 -12.66 -3.95
CA TRP A 134 1.61 -11.31 -3.67
C TRP A 134 2.59 -10.23 -4.13
N THR A 135 3.89 -10.43 -3.88
CA THR A 135 4.92 -9.44 -4.24
C THR A 135 5.28 -9.44 -5.73
N ALA A 136 5.22 -10.60 -6.39
CA ALA A 136 5.50 -10.76 -7.81
C ALA A 136 4.33 -10.34 -8.70
N THR A 137 3.09 -10.65 -8.29
CA THR A 137 1.90 -10.51 -9.15
C THR A 137 0.80 -9.71 -8.47
N GLY A 138 0.44 -10.07 -7.24
CA GLY A 138 -0.72 -9.49 -6.55
C GLY A 138 -0.66 -7.96 -6.43
N ARG A 139 0.52 -7.42 -6.11
CA ARG A 139 0.75 -5.99 -5.96
C ARG A 139 0.53 -5.20 -7.26
N ASP A 140 1.01 -5.71 -8.38
CA ASP A 140 0.91 -5.01 -9.66
C ASP A 140 -0.54 -5.10 -10.18
N LEU A 141 -1.18 -6.26 -10.05
CA LEU A 141 -2.60 -6.44 -10.36
C LEU A 141 -3.47 -5.49 -9.54
N PHE A 142 -3.21 -5.40 -8.24
CA PHE A 142 -3.90 -4.50 -7.33
C PHE A 142 -3.69 -3.02 -7.69
N SER A 143 -2.46 -2.64 -8.07
CA SER A 143 -2.14 -1.26 -8.47
C SER A 143 -2.87 -0.83 -9.75
N LEU A 144 -3.17 -1.77 -10.65
CA LEU A 144 -3.91 -1.52 -11.89
C LEU A 144 -5.43 -1.55 -11.69
N LEU A 145 -5.94 -2.56 -10.96
CA LEU A 145 -7.38 -2.78 -10.81
C LEU A 145 -8.03 -1.82 -9.81
N ALA A 146 -7.33 -1.45 -8.74
CA ALA A 146 -7.89 -0.56 -7.73
C ALA A 146 -8.31 0.82 -8.28
N PRO A 147 -7.48 1.57 -9.03
CA PRO A 147 -7.90 2.87 -9.57
C PRO A 147 -9.03 2.74 -10.59
N LEU A 148 -9.04 1.66 -11.40
CA LEU A 148 -10.14 1.36 -12.34
C LEU A 148 -11.46 1.16 -11.58
N TRP A 149 -11.45 0.29 -10.57
CA TRP A 149 -12.63 -0.01 -9.77
C TRP A 149 -13.15 1.23 -9.03
N ILE A 150 -12.26 2.04 -8.44
CA ILE A 150 -12.61 3.30 -7.79
C ILE A 150 -13.23 4.28 -8.80
N GLY A 151 -12.65 4.40 -10.01
CA GLY A 151 -13.18 5.25 -11.08
C GLY A 151 -14.56 4.80 -11.57
N LEU A 152 -14.78 3.49 -11.72
CA LEU A 152 -16.08 2.92 -12.09
C LEU A 152 -17.13 3.18 -11.01
N ARG A 153 -16.80 2.93 -9.75
CA ARG A 153 -17.68 3.25 -8.59
C ARG A 153 -18.04 4.73 -8.53
N ALA A 154 -17.08 5.61 -8.81
CA ALA A 154 -17.32 7.04 -8.85
C ALA A 154 -18.31 7.44 -9.96
N ARG A 155 -18.25 6.80 -11.14
CA ARG A 155 -19.18 7.07 -12.24
C ARG A 155 -20.61 6.58 -11.97
N GLN A 156 -20.77 5.54 -11.17
CA GLN A 156 -22.08 4.94 -10.84
C GLN A 156 -22.90 5.70 -9.78
N GLY A 157 -22.54 6.94 -9.41
CA GLY A 157 -23.44 7.87 -8.72
C GLY A 157 -23.75 7.63 -7.23
N ARG A 158 -23.22 6.59 -6.57
CA ARG A 158 -23.53 6.29 -5.15
C ARG A 158 -22.91 7.22 -4.08
N PHE A 159 -22.56 8.46 -4.44
CA PHE A 159 -21.98 9.44 -3.51
C PHE A 159 -22.54 10.86 -3.71
N LEU A 160 -23.75 10.98 -4.27
CA LEU A 160 -24.50 12.22 -4.15
C LEU A 160 -25.37 12.09 -2.88
N PRO A 161 -25.31 13.08 -1.95
CA PRO A 161 -26.39 13.20 -0.97
C PRO A 161 -27.72 13.30 -1.72
N PRO A 162 -28.83 12.80 -1.18
CA PRO A 162 -30.14 12.99 -1.80
C PRO A 162 -30.33 14.48 -2.06
N ASP A 163 -30.62 14.84 -3.30
CA ASP A 163 -30.99 16.22 -3.65
C ASP A 163 -32.20 16.58 -2.78
N GLU A 164 -32.02 17.53 -1.86
CA GLU A 164 -33.10 18.13 -1.05
C GLU A 164 -33.99 19.06 -1.89
N ASP A 165 -34.19 18.75 -3.18
CA ASP A 165 -35.11 19.47 -4.03
C ASP A 165 -36.50 18.83 -3.90
N GLY A 166 -37.09 19.02 -2.72
CA GLY A 166 -38.54 18.91 -2.56
C GLY A 166 -39.22 20.02 -3.37
N PRO A 167 -40.34 19.74 -4.07
CA PRO A 167 -41.02 20.76 -4.85
C PRO A 167 -41.56 21.87 -3.93
N PRO A 168 -41.48 23.15 -4.35
CA PRO A 168 -42.12 24.24 -3.62
C PRO A 168 -43.64 24.03 -3.65
N SER A 169 -44.23 23.94 -2.46
CA SER A 169 -45.68 23.94 -2.20
C SER A 169 -46.31 25.30 -2.46
#